data_AF-A0A963G5X4-F1
#
_entry.id   AF-A0A963G5X4-F1
#
_cell.length_a   1.000
_cell.length_b   1.000
_cell.length_c   1.000
_cell.angle_alpha   90.00
_cell.angle_beta   90.00
_cell.angle_gamma   90.00
#
_symmetry.space_group_name_H-M   'P 1'
#
loop_
_entity.id
_entity.type
_entity.pdbx_description
1 polymer ?
#
loop_
_entity_poly.entity_id
_entity_poly.type
_entity_poly.pdbx_seq_one_letter_code
_entity_poly.pdbx_strand_id
1 'polypeptide(L)'
;MNLVKIFQWLLLISLSMATTLVNAAAVMQDDALNSAAVLLKSASFKDKSKAVDLLSAHAGEQAGMVLEAFLDNRLYTAKTDKRLVIADSRGDAYAVTDALTNEDLGRTSKSGLKIITLNNSLRRQIREALALLDLRHPDANRRLAAVNQLLDRPAAEHAQLLQPLLQQEQDDRVREAMQIVTALGALTSDDVQQHLSAIETLEGNVHPAVRNGLAKLQRTAQDPAVMKKIGQVLESIQSKLQVYRFIENMFFGLSLGSVLVLAAIGL
;
A
#
# COMPACT_ATOMS: atom_id res chain seq x y z
N MET A 1 18.98 -50.23 -0.53
CA MET A 1 18.68 -48.93 -1.18
C MET A 1 18.98 -47.84 -0.15
N ASN A 2 20.07 -47.08 -0.31
CA ASN A 2 20.57 -46.19 0.75
C ASN A 2 19.62 -44.98 0.92
N LEU A 3 19.09 -44.79 2.13
CA LEU A 3 18.21 -43.67 2.50
C LEU A 3 18.76 -42.30 2.07
N VAL A 4 20.08 -42.14 2.12
CA VAL A 4 20.81 -40.92 1.71
C VAL A 4 20.62 -40.61 0.23
N LYS A 5 20.59 -41.62 -0.65
CA LYS A 5 20.38 -41.43 -2.10
C LYS A 5 18.95 -41.03 -2.41
N ILE A 6 17.96 -41.54 -1.66
CA ILE A 6 16.55 -41.13 -1.81
C ILE A 6 16.37 -39.67 -1.38
N PHE A 7 17.03 -39.25 -0.29
CA PHE A 7 16.98 -37.87 0.18
C PHE A 7 17.66 -36.89 -0.81
N GLN A 8 18.81 -37.27 -1.39
CA GLN A 8 19.48 -36.47 -2.42
C GLN A 8 18.65 -36.34 -3.71
N TRP A 9 17.96 -37.40 -4.13
CA TRP A 9 17.06 -37.35 -5.29
C TRP A 9 15.82 -36.49 -5.04
N LEU A 10 15.23 -36.56 -3.83
CA LEU A 10 14.11 -35.70 -3.46
C LEU A 10 14.50 -34.21 -3.37
N LEU A 11 15.71 -33.91 -2.90
CA LEU A 11 16.25 -32.55 -2.83
C LEU A 11 16.59 -31.99 -4.22
N LEU A 12 17.04 -32.83 -5.17
CA LEU A 12 17.26 -32.42 -6.56
C LEU A 12 15.96 -32.21 -7.35
N ILE A 13 14.91 -32.99 -7.05
CA ILE A 13 13.58 -32.80 -7.66
C ILE A 13 12.89 -31.55 -7.10
N SER A 14 13.02 -31.26 -5.80
CA SER A 14 12.46 -30.03 -5.23
C SER A 14 13.19 -28.77 -5.74
N LEU A 15 14.51 -28.85 -5.93
CA LEU A 15 15.29 -27.75 -6.47
C LEU A 15 14.99 -27.47 -7.95
N SER A 16 14.81 -28.52 -8.77
CA SER A 16 14.43 -28.34 -10.18
C SER A 16 13.00 -27.81 -10.35
N MET A 17 12.06 -28.26 -9.50
CA MET A 17 10.68 -27.77 -9.51
C MET A 17 10.54 -26.32 -9.02
N ALA A 18 11.39 -25.89 -8.07
CA ALA A 18 11.48 -24.48 -7.67
C ALA A 18 12.04 -23.59 -8.79
N THR A 19 13.03 -24.07 -9.57
CA THR A 19 13.59 -23.30 -10.69
C THR A 19 12.64 -23.14 -11.87
N THR A 20 11.77 -24.12 -12.17
CA THR A 20 10.80 -24.00 -13.27
C THR A 20 9.65 -23.03 -12.95
N LEU A 21 9.22 -22.95 -11.69
CA LEU A 21 8.19 -22.00 -11.25
C LEU A 21 8.65 -20.54 -11.30
N VAL A 22 9.91 -20.27 -10.91
CA VAL A 22 10.48 -18.90 -10.98
C VAL A 22 10.63 -18.43 -12.43
N ASN A 23 11.06 -19.30 -13.34
CA ASN A 23 11.20 -18.95 -14.76
C ASN A 23 9.83 -18.69 -15.43
N ALA A 24 8.78 -19.43 -15.09
CA ALA A 24 7.45 -19.20 -15.64
C ALA A 24 6.84 -17.86 -15.16
N ALA A 25 7.03 -17.50 -13.89
CA ALA A 25 6.55 -16.24 -13.35
C ALA A 25 7.25 -15.01 -13.99
N ALA A 26 8.56 -15.10 -14.21
CA ALA A 26 9.33 -14.05 -14.88
C ALA A 26 8.87 -13.84 -16.33
N VAL A 27 8.68 -14.93 -17.09
CA VAL A 27 8.21 -14.86 -18.48
C VAL A 27 6.79 -14.28 -18.58
N MET A 28 5.88 -14.63 -17.66
CA MET A 28 4.53 -14.07 -17.64
C MET A 28 4.51 -12.57 -17.26
N GLN A 29 5.41 -12.14 -16.39
CA GLN A 29 5.54 -10.74 -15.99
C GLN A 29 6.09 -9.87 -17.13
N ASP A 30 7.10 -10.38 -17.86
CA ASP A 30 7.65 -9.72 -19.04
C ASP A 30 6.59 -9.60 -20.15
N ASP A 31 5.79 -10.63 -20.40
CA ASP A 31 4.74 -10.59 -21.41
C ASP A 31 3.64 -9.56 -21.08
N ALA A 32 3.27 -9.46 -19.80
CA ALA A 32 2.32 -8.47 -19.33
C ALA A 32 2.84 -7.03 -19.45
N LEU A 33 4.10 -6.77 -19.04
CA LEU A 33 4.74 -5.47 -19.17
C LEU A 33 4.84 -5.04 -20.63
N ASN A 34 5.25 -5.96 -21.52
CA ASN A 34 5.34 -5.71 -22.95
C ASN A 34 3.95 -5.43 -23.56
N SER A 35 2.93 -6.21 -23.20
CA SER A 35 1.55 -6.00 -23.64
C SER A 35 0.98 -4.66 -23.18
N ALA A 36 1.21 -4.29 -21.92
CA ALA A 36 0.83 -3.00 -21.39
C ALA A 36 1.56 -1.85 -22.11
N ALA A 37 2.85 -2.01 -22.43
CA ALA A 37 3.62 -1.01 -23.14
C ALA A 37 3.07 -0.72 -24.55
N VAL A 38 2.59 -1.75 -25.26
CA VAL A 38 1.92 -1.58 -26.56
C VAL A 38 0.63 -0.79 -26.40
N LEU A 39 -0.20 -1.14 -25.42
CA LEU A 39 -1.49 -0.47 -25.16
C LEU A 39 -1.32 0.98 -24.69
N LEU A 40 -0.30 1.27 -23.87
CA LEU A 40 0.00 2.62 -23.38
C LEU A 40 0.35 3.59 -24.52
N LYS A 41 0.99 3.10 -25.58
CA LYS A 41 1.34 3.89 -26.77
C LYS A 41 0.14 4.20 -27.67
N SER A 42 -1.00 3.55 -27.48
CA SER A 42 -2.24 3.82 -28.21
C SER A 42 -2.78 5.23 -27.93
N ALA A 43 -3.49 5.81 -28.90
CA ALA A 43 -4.23 7.06 -28.67
C ALA A 43 -5.51 6.85 -27.85
N SER A 44 -6.02 5.61 -27.80
CA SER A 44 -7.27 5.25 -27.12
C SER A 44 -7.09 5.22 -25.60
N PHE A 45 -7.92 5.99 -24.90
CA PHE A 45 -7.96 5.92 -23.43
C PHE A 45 -8.48 4.56 -22.93
N LYS A 46 -9.28 3.84 -23.73
CA LYS A 46 -9.73 2.48 -23.41
C LYS A 46 -8.57 1.48 -23.42
N ASP A 47 -7.63 1.62 -24.35
CA ASP A 47 -6.45 0.75 -24.41
C ASP A 47 -5.51 1.04 -23.24
N LYS A 48 -5.27 2.33 -22.94
CA LYS A 48 -4.50 2.73 -21.76
C LYS A 48 -5.13 2.23 -20.45
N SER A 49 -6.46 2.23 -20.36
CA SER A 49 -7.18 1.69 -19.21
C SER A 49 -6.91 0.20 -19.04
N LYS A 50 -6.99 -0.60 -20.12
CA LYS A 50 -6.59 -2.02 -20.09
C LYS A 50 -5.13 -2.21 -19.71
N ALA A 51 -4.24 -1.32 -20.14
CA ALA A 51 -2.83 -1.38 -19.78
C ALA A 51 -2.64 -1.21 -18.26
N VAL A 52 -3.39 -0.30 -17.64
CA VAL A 52 -3.38 -0.12 -16.18
C VAL A 52 -3.86 -1.38 -15.46
N ASP A 53 -4.91 -2.03 -15.95
CA ASP A 53 -5.41 -3.29 -15.39
C ASP A 53 -4.39 -4.43 -15.50
N LEU A 54 -3.66 -4.51 -16.63
CA LEU A 54 -2.58 -5.49 -16.80
C LEU A 54 -1.43 -5.20 -15.82
N LEU A 55 -0.99 -3.94 -15.72
CA LEU A 55 0.10 -3.55 -14.83
C LEU A 55 -0.25 -3.81 -13.35
N SER A 56 -1.50 -3.58 -12.95
CA SER A 56 -1.93 -3.79 -11.57
C SER A 56 -2.04 -5.28 -11.20
N ALA A 57 -2.44 -6.13 -12.15
CA ALA A 57 -2.58 -7.58 -11.94
C ALA A 57 -1.21 -8.26 -11.72
N HIS A 58 -0.18 -7.80 -12.41
CA HIS A 58 1.16 -8.40 -12.41
C HIS A 58 2.13 -7.63 -11.50
N ALA A 59 1.81 -7.63 -10.20
CA ALA A 59 2.47 -6.90 -9.12
C ALA A 59 4.01 -7.04 -9.07
N GLY A 60 4.71 -6.28 -9.90
CA GLY A 60 6.16 -6.12 -9.90
C GLY A 60 6.55 -4.67 -9.67
N GLU A 61 7.74 -4.46 -9.12
CA GLU A 61 8.32 -3.13 -8.85
C GLU A 61 8.30 -2.25 -10.11
N GLN A 62 8.61 -2.84 -11.27
CA GLN A 62 8.58 -2.15 -12.57
C GLN A 62 7.18 -1.63 -12.94
N ALA A 63 6.12 -2.39 -12.65
CA ALA A 63 4.75 -1.97 -12.96
C ALA A 63 4.33 -0.75 -12.13
N GLY A 64 4.71 -0.73 -10.84
CA GLY A 64 4.51 0.42 -9.96
C GLY A 64 5.22 1.67 -10.50
N MET A 65 6.50 1.55 -10.84
CA MET A 65 7.30 2.65 -11.39
C MET A 65 6.70 3.22 -12.69
N VAL A 66 6.23 2.36 -13.59
CA VAL A 66 5.56 2.80 -14.84
C VAL A 66 4.26 3.55 -14.54
N LEU A 67 3.44 3.04 -13.62
CA LEU A 67 2.17 3.67 -13.24
C LEU A 67 2.37 5.01 -12.52
N GLU A 68 3.36 5.12 -11.63
CA GLU A 68 3.75 6.38 -10.98
C GLU A 68 4.23 7.40 -12.01
N ALA A 69 5.18 7.01 -12.87
CA ALA A 69 5.65 7.87 -13.95
C ALA A 69 4.51 8.29 -14.89
N PHE A 70 3.53 7.42 -15.13
CA PHE A 70 2.37 7.77 -15.92
C PHE A 70 1.55 8.86 -15.21
N LEU A 71 1.21 8.65 -13.93
CA LEU A 71 0.43 9.58 -13.11
C LEU A 71 1.08 10.98 -13.04
N ASP A 72 2.40 11.02 -12.94
CA ASP A 72 3.21 12.25 -12.86
C ASP A 72 3.38 12.96 -14.22
N ASN A 73 2.82 12.43 -15.31
CA ASN A 73 3.07 12.89 -16.69
C ASN A 73 4.56 12.81 -17.10
N ARG A 74 5.27 11.81 -16.57
CA ARG A 74 6.67 11.51 -16.88
C ARG A 74 6.83 10.35 -17.86
N LEU A 75 5.73 9.76 -18.33
CA LEU A 75 5.73 8.66 -19.30
C LEU A 75 5.62 9.18 -20.75
N TYR A 76 6.54 8.75 -21.60
CA TYR A 76 6.68 9.18 -23.00
C TYR A 76 6.92 8.01 -23.95
N THR A 77 6.75 8.27 -25.23
CA THR A 77 7.29 7.45 -26.32
C THR A 77 8.47 8.18 -26.95
N ALA A 78 9.63 7.53 -27.03
CA ALA A 78 10.78 8.07 -27.76
C ALA A 78 10.48 8.08 -29.28
N LYS A 79 10.72 9.20 -29.96
CA LYS A 79 10.37 9.32 -31.39
C LYS A 79 11.33 8.53 -32.30
N THR A 80 12.56 8.30 -31.85
CA THR A 80 13.64 7.61 -32.54
C THR A 80 13.30 6.16 -32.86
N ASP A 81 12.83 5.40 -31.87
CA ASP A 81 12.61 3.95 -31.95
C ASP A 81 11.25 3.48 -31.40
N LYS A 82 10.39 4.43 -31.00
CA LYS A 82 9.02 4.17 -30.52
C LYS A 82 8.96 3.34 -29.24
N ARG A 83 10.03 3.29 -28.45
CA ARG A 83 10.03 2.64 -27.14
C ARG A 83 9.32 3.48 -26.08
N LEU A 84 8.82 2.82 -25.04
CA LEU A 84 8.22 3.45 -23.88
C LEU A 84 9.34 3.90 -22.93
N VAL A 85 9.33 5.18 -22.54
CA VAL A 85 10.39 5.75 -21.68
C VAL A 85 9.81 6.58 -20.56
N ILE A 86 10.51 6.62 -19.44
CA ILE A 86 10.30 7.58 -18.36
C ILE A 86 11.29 8.72 -18.58
N ALA A 87 10.81 9.96 -18.55
CA ALA A 87 11.67 11.12 -18.79
C ALA A 87 11.50 12.19 -17.71
N ASP A 88 12.59 12.49 -17.01
CA ASP A 88 12.66 13.49 -15.96
C ASP A 88 13.28 14.78 -16.48
N SER A 89 12.61 15.91 -16.26
CA SER A 89 13.11 17.22 -16.67
C SER A 89 14.37 17.60 -15.89
N ARG A 90 15.43 17.99 -16.60
CA ARG A 90 16.72 18.44 -16.08
C ARG A 90 17.14 19.72 -16.81
N GLY A 91 16.49 20.83 -16.46
CA GLY A 91 16.68 22.12 -17.15
C GLY A 91 16.13 22.05 -18.58
N ASP A 92 17.00 22.24 -19.57
CA ASP A 92 16.63 22.25 -21.00
C ASP A 92 16.59 20.85 -21.66
N ALA A 93 17.01 19.82 -20.93
CA ALA A 93 17.04 18.44 -21.39
C ALA A 93 16.21 17.54 -20.47
N TYR A 94 15.90 16.34 -20.96
CA TYR A 94 15.26 15.28 -20.20
C TYR A 94 16.26 14.14 -20.02
N ALA A 95 16.43 13.66 -18.79
CA ALA A 95 17.06 12.37 -18.53
C ALA A 95 16.04 11.27 -18.86
N VAL A 96 16.45 10.25 -19.59
CA VAL A 96 15.55 9.25 -20.15
C VAL A 96 15.96 7.86 -19.71
N THR A 97 14.99 7.10 -19.21
CA THR A 97 15.17 5.71 -18.80
C THR A 97 14.17 4.84 -19.55
N ASP A 98 14.58 3.63 -19.94
CA ASP A 98 13.67 2.65 -20.51
C ASP A 98 12.62 2.23 -19.47
N ALA A 99 11.34 2.33 -19.82
CA ALA A 99 10.25 2.08 -18.88
C ALA A 99 10.08 0.59 -18.54
N LEU A 100 10.65 -0.32 -19.32
CA LEU A 100 10.52 -1.77 -19.13
C LEU A 100 11.77 -2.38 -18.51
N THR A 101 12.96 -1.94 -18.93
CA THR A 101 14.23 -2.51 -18.47
C THR A 101 14.94 -1.68 -17.40
N ASN A 102 14.48 -0.45 -17.15
CA ASN A 102 15.13 0.53 -16.27
C ASN A 102 16.55 0.93 -16.74
N GLU A 103 16.88 0.72 -18.01
CA GLU A 103 18.16 1.12 -18.61
C GLU A 103 18.25 2.64 -18.80
N ASP A 104 19.36 3.26 -18.41
CA ASP A 104 19.63 4.67 -18.67
C ASP A 104 19.94 4.90 -20.16
N LEU A 105 19.09 5.67 -20.83
CA LEU A 105 19.19 6.01 -22.25
C LEU A 105 19.83 7.39 -22.48
N GLY A 106 20.33 8.02 -21.41
CA GLY A 106 21.01 9.31 -21.44
C GLY A 106 20.03 10.49 -21.50
N ARG A 107 20.39 11.51 -22.27
CA ARG A 107 19.65 12.78 -22.33
C ARG A 107 19.08 13.05 -23.71
N THR A 108 17.86 13.57 -23.76
CA THR A 108 17.22 14.01 -25.00
C THR A 108 16.50 15.34 -24.83
N SER A 109 16.20 16.00 -25.94
CA SER A 109 15.37 17.19 -25.95
C SER A 109 13.88 16.84 -25.89
N LYS A 110 13.04 17.78 -25.43
CA LYS A 110 11.58 17.62 -25.43
C LYS A 110 11.02 17.26 -26.81
N SER A 111 11.63 17.74 -27.89
CA SER A 111 11.17 17.47 -29.26
C SER A 111 11.36 16.01 -29.68
N GLY A 112 12.29 15.28 -29.06
CA GLY A 112 12.51 13.84 -29.25
C GLY A 112 11.48 12.96 -28.55
N LEU A 113 10.63 13.52 -27.69
CA LEU A 113 9.66 12.79 -26.87
C LEU A 113 8.22 13.07 -27.31
N LYS A 114 7.37 12.06 -27.20
CA LYS A 114 5.91 12.20 -27.35
C LYS A 114 5.24 11.76 -26.05
N ILE A 115 4.59 12.68 -25.35
CA ILE A 115 3.95 12.39 -24.06
C ILE A 115 2.79 11.42 -24.20
N ILE A 116 2.65 10.52 -23.21
CA ILE A 116 1.47 9.68 -23.08
C ILE A 116 0.44 10.43 -22.24
N THR A 117 -0.65 10.85 -22.89
CA THR A 117 -1.66 11.70 -22.26
C THR A 117 -2.58 10.92 -21.32
N LEU A 118 -3.05 11.61 -20.27
CA LEU A 118 -4.00 11.13 -19.27
C LEU A 118 -5.30 11.96 -19.30
N ASN A 119 -6.42 11.28 -19.03
CA ASN A 119 -7.67 11.93 -18.64
C ASN A 119 -7.95 11.70 -17.14
N ASN A 120 -8.98 12.35 -16.59
CA ASN A 120 -9.29 12.26 -15.16
C ASN A 120 -9.71 10.85 -14.73
N SER A 121 -10.36 10.08 -15.61
CA SER A 121 -10.74 8.69 -15.32
C SER A 121 -9.50 7.80 -15.15
N LEU A 122 -8.53 7.90 -16.07
CA LEU A 122 -7.27 7.15 -15.97
C LEU A 122 -6.48 7.55 -14.74
N ARG A 123 -6.43 8.85 -14.39
CA ARG A 123 -5.76 9.29 -13.16
C ARG A 123 -6.35 8.64 -11.92
N ARG A 124 -7.68 8.46 -11.87
CA ARG A 124 -8.33 7.75 -10.75
C ARG A 124 -7.97 6.26 -10.76
N GLN A 125 -8.11 5.59 -11.91
CA GLN A 125 -7.79 4.16 -12.05
C GLN A 125 -6.32 3.85 -11.72
N ILE A 126 -5.38 4.70 -12.13
CA ILE A 126 -3.95 4.54 -11.82
C ILE A 126 -3.69 4.66 -10.32
N ARG A 127 -4.35 5.60 -9.62
CA ARG A 127 -4.21 5.71 -8.16
C ARG A 127 -4.77 4.47 -7.44
N GLU A 128 -5.90 3.95 -7.89
CA GLU A 128 -6.48 2.70 -7.37
C GLU A 128 -5.53 1.51 -7.60
N ALA A 129 -4.94 1.42 -8.80
CA ALA A 129 -3.95 0.40 -9.14
C ALA A 129 -2.68 0.52 -8.28
N LEU A 130 -2.13 1.72 -8.10
CA LEU A 130 -0.96 1.97 -7.25
C LEU A 130 -1.23 1.62 -5.78
N ALA A 131 -2.40 2.00 -5.25
CA ALA A 131 -2.79 1.63 -3.90
C ALA A 131 -2.83 0.10 -3.72
N LEU A 132 -3.36 -0.63 -4.70
CA LEU A 132 -3.36 -2.09 -4.68
C LEU A 132 -1.95 -2.69 -4.77
N LEU A 133 -1.07 -2.11 -5.58
CA LEU A 133 0.33 -2.54 -5.68
C LEU A 133 1.07 -2.31 -4.36
N ASP A 134 0.88 -1.17 -3.71
CA ASP A 134 1.55 -0.87 -2.45
C ASP A 134 1.11 -1.79 -1.32
N LEU A 135 -0.16 -2.23 -1.30
CA LEU A 135 -0.67 -3.22 -0.34
C LEU A 135 -0.06 -4.62 -0.52
N ARG A 136 0.50 -4.92 -1.69
CA ARG A 136 1.12 -6.21 -2.03
C ARG A 136 2.65 -6.11 -2.16
N HIS A 137 3.21 -4.96 -1.84
CA HIS A 137 4.62 -4.68 -2.04
C HIS A 137 5.51 -5.58 -1.17
N PRO A 138 6.70 -6.04 -1.62
CA PRO A 138 7.60 -6.87 -0.80
C PRO A 138 8.09 -6.19 0.49
N ASP A 139 8.32 -4.88 0.48
CA ASP A 139 8.66 -4.09 1.67
C ASP A 139 7.44 -3.85 2.57
N ALA A 140 7.53 -4.34 3.82
CA ALA A 140 6.50 -4.18 4.85
C ALA A 140 6.20 -2.72 5.21
N ASN A 141 7.19 -1.82 5.14
CA ASN A 141 6.94 -0.41 5.45
C ASN A 141 6.07 0.26 4.38
N ARG A 142 6.24 -0.12 3.10
CA ARG A 142 5.36 0.35 2.01
C ARG A 142 3.94 -0.20 2.17
N ARG A 143 3.80 -1.49 2.51
CA ARG A 143 2.48 -2.08 2.82
C ARG A 143 1.82 -1.36 4.00
N LEU A 144 2.55 -1.15 5.10
CA LEU A 144 2.04 -0.45 6.28
C LEU A 144 1.56 0.96 5.94
N ALA A 145 2.36 1.71 5.16
CA ALA A 145 1.98 3.05 4.71
C ALA A 145 0.70 3.03 3.87
N ALA A 146 0.56 2.08 2.95
CA ALA A 146 -0.63 1.93 2.12
C ALA A 146 -1.87 1.57 2.94
N VAL A 147 -1.74 0.64 3.90
CA VAL A 147 -2.83 0.30 4.82
C VAL A 147 -3.25 1.52 5.66
N ASN A 148 -2.28 2.29 6.15
CA ASN A 148 -2.56 3.48 6.95
C ASN A 148 -3.31 4.57 6.15
N GLN A 149 -3.08 4.70 4.85
CA GLN A 149 -3.87 5.61 4.00
C GLN A 149 -5.36 5.23 3.95
N LEU A 150 -5.69 3.94 4.12
CA LEU A 150 -7.08 3.49 4.17
C LEU A 150 -7.78 3.85 5.50
N LEU A 151 -7.02 4.20 6.55
CA LEU A 151 -7.58 4.66 7.83
C LEU A 151 -8.21 6.05 7.74
N ASP A 152 -7.84 6.87 6.74
CA ASP A 152 -8.40 8.21 6.55
C ASP A 152 -9.89 8.17 6.16
N ARG A 153 -10.28 7.15 5.39
CA ARG A 153 -11.67 6.91 4.96
C ARG A 153 -12.00 5.42 4.97
N PRO A 154 -12.22 4.82 6.15
CA PRO A 154 -12.57 3.40 6.23
C PRO A 154 -13.91 3.14 5.53
N ALA A 155 -13.98 2.07 4.75
CA ALA A 155 -15.16 1.66 3.99
C ALA A 155 -15.25 0.13 3.96
N ALA A 156 -16.47 -0.40 3.82
CA ALA A 156 -16.71 -1.84 3.69
C ALA A 156 -15.96 -2.46 2.49
N GLU A 157 -15.75 -1.71 1.41
CA GLU A 157 -14.97 -2.14 0.23
C GLU A 157 -13.50 -2.41 0.59
N HIS A 158 -12.91 -1.65 1.52
CA HIS A 158 -11.54 -1.87 1.97
C HIS A 158 -11.40 -3.19 2.72
N ALA A 159 -12.43 -3.59 3.50
CA ALA A 159 -12.44 -4.88 4.17
C ALA A 159 -12.38 -6.04 3.17
N GLN A 160 -13.16 -5.98 2.10
CA GLN A 160 -13.16 -7.00 1.04
C GLN A 160 -11.80 -7.10 0.33
N LEU A 161 -11.14 -5.96 0.11
CA LEU A 161 -9.82 -5.90 -0.51
C LEU A 161 -8.71 -6.46 0.39
N LEU A 162 -8.73 -6.11 1.69
CA LEU A 162 -7.68 -6.48 2.63
C LEU A 162 -7.78 -7.93 3.13
N GLN A 163 -8.98 -8.51 3.15
CA GLN A 163 -9.19 -9.86 3.69
C GLN A 163 -8.29 -10.95 3.09
N PRO A 164 -8.10 -11.08 1.76
CA PRO A 164 -7.15 -12.04 1.21
C PRO A 164 -5.69 -11.70 1.52
N LEU A 165 -5.34 -10.41 1.65
CA LEU A 165 -3.98 -9.97 1.97
C LEU A 165 -3.63 -10.28 3.42
N LEU A 166 -4.59 -10.10 4.34
CA LEU A 166 -4.45 -10.39 5.77
C LEU A 166 -4.05 -11.84 6.02
N GLN A 167 -4.58 -12.79 5.23
CA GLN A 167 -4.28 -14.22 5.36
C GLN A 167 -2.84 -14.57 4.96
N GLN A 168 -2.19 -13.72 4.17
CA GLN A 168 -0.84 -13.94 3.63
C GLN A 168 0.20 -13.04 4.31
N GLU A 169 -0.24 -12.07 5.11
CA GLU A 169 0.63 -11.06 5.71
C GLU A 169 1.48 -11.64 6.85
N GLN A 170 2.79 -11.41 6.74
CA GLN A 170 3.79 -11.95 7.67
C GLN A 170 4.24 -10.90 8.70
N ASP A 171 4.24 -9.61 8.35
CA ASP A 171 4.60 -8.53 9.28
C ASP A 171 3.44 -8.23 10.23
N ASP A 172 3.67 -8.38 11.53
CA ASP A 172 2.63 -8.21 12.55
C ASP A 172 2.06 -6.78 12.60
N ARG A 173 2.87 -5.75 12.31
CA ARG A 173 2.41 -4.36 12.30
C ARG A 173 1.48 -4.11 11.12
N VAL A 174 1.83 -4.66 9.96
CA VAL A 174 0.96 -4.59 8.76
C VAL A 174 -0.33 -5.36 9.01
N ARG A 175 -0.25 -6.56 9.61
CA ARG A 175 -1.43 -7.38 9.94
C ARG A 175 -2.37 -6.65 10.90
N GLU A 176 -1.83 -6.05 11.96
CA GLU A 176 -2.61 -5.26 12.92
C GLU A 176 -3.28 -4.06 12.22
N ALA A 177 -2.53 -3.31 11.40
CA ALA A 177 -3.08 -2.19 10.65
C ALA A 177 -4.22 -2.64 9.70
N MET A 178 -4.06 -3.76 9.01
CA MET A 178 -5.08 -4.31 8.12
C MET A 178 -6.33 -4.74 8.89
N GLN A 179 -6.17 -5.34 10.07
CA GLN A 179 -7.28 -5.70 10.97
C GLN A 179 -8.06 -4.45 11.41
N ILE A 180 -7.37 -3.38 11.77
CA ILE A 180 -8.01 -2.11 12.17
C ILE A 180 -8.82 -1.54 11.02
N VAL A 181 -8.23 -1.42 9.82
CA VAL A 181 -8.95 -0.91 8.63
C VAL A 181 -10.18 -1.77 8.33
N THR A 182 -10.03 -3.09 8.39
CA THR A 182 -11.11 -4.06 8.13
C THR A 182 -12.24 -3.92 9.14
N ALA A 183 -11.92 -3.84 10.43
CA ALA A 183 -12.89 -3.65 11.49
C ALA A 183 -13.60 -2.30 11.39
N LEU A 184 -12.87 -1.21 11.06
CA LEU A 184 -13.49 0.10 10.82
C LEU A 184 -14.44 0.10 9.63
N GLY A 185 -14.11 -0.65 8.57
CA GLY A 185 -15.02 -0.89 7.46
C GLY A 185 -16.28 -1.66 7.88
N ALA A 186 -16.14 -2.67 8.74
CA ALA A 186 -17.28 -3.44 9.26
C ALA A 186 -18.22 -2.60 10.15
N LEU A 187 -17.73 -1.54 10.81
CA LEU A 187 -18.60 -0.59 11.52
C LEU A 187 -19.56 0.18 10.59
N THR A 188 -19.32 0.18 9.27
CA THR A 188 -20.22 0.83 8.30
C THR A 188 -21.27 -0.13 7.74
N SER A 189 -21.28 -1.40 8.14
CA SER A 189 -22.29 -2.36 7.75
C SER A 189 -23.63 -2.09 8.45
N ASP A 190 -24.71 -2.71 7.98
CA ASP A 190 -26.03 -2.68 8.65
C ASP A 190 -26.22 -3.88 9.61
N ASP A 191 -25.18 -4.68 9.85
CA ASP A 191 -25.25 -5.92 10.64
C ASP A 191 -24.72 -5.71 12.07
N VAL A 192 -25.61 -5.91 13.05
CA VAL A 192 -25.31 -5.83 14.48
C VAL A 192 -24.19 -6.79 14.91
N GLN A 193 -24.12 -7.99 14.33
CA GLN A 193 -23.06 -8.95 14.67
C GLN A 193 -21.71 -8.50 14.13
N GLN A 194 -21.69 -7.90 12.93
CA GLN A 194 -20.47 -7.30 12.39
C GLN A 194 -20.01 -6.10 13.22
N HIS A 195 -20.94 -5.28 13.74
CA HIS A 195 -20.59 -4.21 14.67
C HIS A 195 -19.92 -4.76 15.93
N LEU A 196 -20.52 -5.76 16.59
CA LEU A 196 -19.97 -6.30 17.83
C LEU A 196 -18.58 -6.91 17.64
N SER A 197 -18.40 -7.72 16.59
CA SER A 197 -17.10 -8.33 16.24
C SER A 197 -16.05 -7.28 15.88
N ALA A 198 -16.44 -6.23 15.14
CA ALA A 198 -15.56 -5.13 14.82
C ALA A 198 -15.15 -4.34 16.06
N ILE A 199 -16.09 -4.03 16.96
CA ILE A 199 -15.79 -3.31 18.20
C ILE A 199 -14.84 -4.12 19.09
N GLU A 200 -15.00 -5.44 19.16
CA GLU A 200 -14.08 -6.34 19.87
C GLU A 200 -12.67 -6.32 19.24
N THR A 201 -12.57 -6.38 17.92
CA THR A 201 -11.29 -6.29 17.19
C THR A 201 -10.58 -4.95 17.44
N LEU A 202 -11.35 -3.87 17.59
CA LEU A 202 -10.84 -2.52 17.84
C LEU A 202 -10.51 -2.24 19.31
N GLU A 203 -10.85 -3.16 20.21
CA GLU A 203 -10.69 -2.95 21.64
C GLU A 203 -9.21 -2.78 22.03
N GLY A 204 -8.93 -1.71 22.76
CA GLY A 204 -7.59 -1.43 23.25
C GLY A 204 -6.65 -0.76 22.24
N ASN A 205 -7.06 -0.60 20.98
CA ASN A 205 -6.33 0.19 19.99
C ASN A 205 -6.61 1.69 20.18
N VAL A 206 -5.55 2.49 20.30
CA VAL A 206 -5.64 3.92 20.62
C VAL A 206 -5.59 4.84 19.39
N HIS A 207 -5.63 4.29 18.19
CA HIS A 207 -5.52 5.08 16.96
C HIS A 207 -6.73 6.05 16.82
N PRO A 208 -6.52 7.31 16.39
CA PRO A 208 -7.60 8.30 16.29
C PRO A 208 -8.77 7.86 15.41
N ALA A 209 -8.50 7.13 14.32
CA ALA A 209 -9.53 6.59 13.43
C ALA A 209 -10.49 5.64 14.16
N VAL A 210 -10.01 4.89 15.16
CA VAL A 210 -10.83 3.96 15.96
C VAL A 210 -11.86 4.71 16.77
N ARG A 211 -11.42 5.71 17.53
CA ARG A 211 -12.32 6.59 18.28
C ARG A 211 -13.34 7.28 17.37
N ASN A 212 -12.89 7.79 16.22
CA ASN A 212 -13.77 8.48 15.27
C ASN A 212 -14.83 7.53 14.70
N GLY A 213 -14.44 6.30 14.34
CA GLY A 213 -15.35 5.26 13.85
C GLY A 213 -16.39 4.87 14.91
N LEU A 214 -15.94 4.57 16.12
CA LEU A 214 -16.82 4.22 17.25
C LEU A 214 -17.78 5.36 17.61
N ALA A 215 -17.30 6.60 17.66
CA ALA A 215 -18.15 7.77 17.93
C ALA A 215 -19.18 8.01 16.82
N LYS A 216 -18.83 7.72 15.56
CA LYS A 216 -19.77 7.78 14.43
C LYS A 216 -20.86 6.72 14.58
N LEU A 217 -20.47 5.47 14.83
CA LEU A 217 -21.42 4.37 15.03
C LEU A 217 -22.33 4.61 16.23
N GLN A 218 -21.82 5.18 17.32
CA GLN A 218 -22.60 5.51 18.52
C GLN A 218 -23.81 6.42 18.23
N ARG A 219 -23.72 7.29 17.22
CA ARG A 219 -24.80 8.22 16.85
C ARG A 219 -25.93 7.55 16.07
N THR A 220 -25.65 6.41 15.44
CA THR A 220 -26.58 5.71 14.54
C THR A 220 -27.03 4.37 15.09
N ALA A 221 -26.27 3.76 16.00
CA ALA A 221 -26.58 2.47 16.61
C ALA A 221 -27.89 2.53 17.43
N GLN A 222 -28.79 1.59 17.17
CA GLN A 222 -30.04 1.42 17.90
C GLN A 222 -30.01 0.24 18.87
N ASP A 223 -29.15 -0.75 18.58
CA ASP A 223 -29.03 -1.95 19.40
C ASP A 223 -28.36 -1.64 20.75
N PRO A 224 -29.01 -1.96 21.89
CA PRO A 224 -28.47 -1.65 23.21
C PRO A 224 -27.13 -2.36 23.52
N ALA A 225 -26.90 -3.55 22.98
CA ALA A 225 -25.64 -4.28 23.19
C ALA A 225 -24.49 -3.60 22.45
N VAL A 226 -24.72 -3.14 21.22
CA VAL A 226 -23.75 -2.32 20.46
C VAL A 226 -23.44 -1.03 21.20
N MET A 227 -24.45 -0.28 21.63
CA MET A 227 -24.24 0.97 22.38
C MET A 227 -23.42 0.76 23.66
N LYS A 228 -23.72 -0.30 24.41
CA LYS A 228 -23.00 -0.66 25.64
C LYS A 228 -21.53 -0.99 25.34
N LYS A 229 -21.27 -1.84 24.34
CA LYS A 229 -19.90 -2.26 23.99
C LYS A 229 -19.07 -1.08 23.47
N ILE A 230 -19.65 -0.18 22.67
CA ILE A 230 -18.99 1.06 22.24
C ILE A 230 -18.55 1.89 23.46
N GLY A 231 -19.45 2.10 24.43
CA GLY A 231 -19.15 2.86 25.64
C GLY A 231 -17.97 2.28 26.42
N GLN A 232 -17.97 0.96 26.62
CA GLN A 232 -16.87 0.24 27.30
C GLN A 232 -15.53 0.41 26.59
N VAL A 233 -15.51 0.25 25.27
CA VAL A 233 -14.27 0.37 24.49
C VAL A 233 -13.75 1.81 24.48
N LEU A 234 -14.64 2.80 24.31
CA LEU A 234 -14.24 4.22 24.36
C LEU A 234 -13.67 4.62 25.73
N GLU A 235 -14.24 4.13 26.83
CA GLU A 235 -13.75 4.36 28.19
C GLU A 235 -12.37 3.71 28.42
N SER A 236 -12.20 2.47 27.96
CA SER A 236 -10.91 1.75 28.00
C SER A 236 -9.82 2.51 27.22
N ILE A 237 -10.12 2.98 26.02
CA ILE A 237 -9.20 3.78 25.20
C ILE A 237 -8.85 5.10 25.93
N GLN A 238 -9.84 5.80 26.48
CA GLN A 238 -9.62 7.05 27.20
C GLN A 238 -8.72 6.84 28.43
N SER A 239 -8.94 5.77 29.17
CA SER A 239 -8.13 5.41 30.35
C SER A 239 -6.67 5.14 29.97
N LYS A 240 -6.42 4.37 28.91
CA LYS A 240 -5.06 4.15 28.39
C LYS A 240 -4.38 5.46 27.98
N LEU A 241 -5.09 6.34 27.28
CA LEU A 241 -4.55 7.65 26.87
C LEU A 241 -4.24 8.57 28.07
N GLN A 242 -5.01 8.48 29.16
CA GLN A 242 -4.70 9.21 30.39
C GLN A 242 -3.42 8.71 31.04
N VAL A 243 -3.20 7.39 31.07
CA VAL A 243 -1.96 6.80 31.59
C VAL A 243 -0.75 7.27 30.76
N TYR A 244 -0.85 7.24 29.43
CA TYR A 244 0.24 7.72 28.57
C TYR A 244 0.54 9.19 28.76
N ARG A 245 -0.49 10.05 28.83
CA ARG A 245 -0.31 11.48 29.12
C ARG A 245 0.32 11.73 30.48
N PHE A 246 -0.03 10.93 31.49
CA PHE A 246 0.58 11.04 32.82
C PHE A 246 2.09 10.74 32.77
N ILE A 247 2.48 9.66 32.10
CA ILE A 247 3.90 9.29 31.94
C ILE A 247 4.66 10.36 31.13
N GLU A 248 4.07 10.84 30.04
CA GLU A 248 4.63 11.91 29.21
C GLU A 248 4.86 13.20 30.02
N ASN A 249 3.86 13.62 30.81
CA ASN A 249 3.98 14.79 31.69
C ASN A 249 5.08 14.64 32.74
N MET A 250 5.26 13.45 33.31
CA MET A 250 6.36 13.19 34.24
C MET A 250 7.72 13.34 33.56
N PHE A 251 7.88 12.80 32.36
CA PHE A 251 9.13 12.90 31.60
C PHE A 251 9.44 14.35 31.22
N PHE A 252 8.44 15.10 30.73
CA PHE A 252 8.61 16.53 30.44
C PHE A 252 8.92 17.36 31.69
N GLY A 253 8.26 17.09 32.81
CA GLY A 253 8.55 17.75 34.09
C GLY A 253 9.98 17.51 34.56
N LEU A 254 10.47 16.26 34.46
CA LEU A 254 11.86 15.92 34.76
C LEU A 254 12.85 16.56 33.79
N SER A 255 12.54 16.58 32.49
CA SER A 255 13.37 17.20 31.45
C SER A 255 13.49 18.72 31.64
N LEU A 256 12.37 19.42 31.81
CA LEU A 256 12.35 20.86 32.08
C LEU A 256 13.07 21.19 33.40
N GLY A 257 12.86 20.38 34.44
CA GLY A 257 13.58 20.52 35.71
C GLY A 257 15.09 20.39 35.54
N SER A 258 15.56 19.42 34.75
CA SER A 258 16.99 19.23 34.47
C SER A 258 17.60 20.41 33.70
N VAL A 259 16.89 20.95 32.71
CA VAL A 259 17.35 22.13 31.96
C VAL A 259 17.41 23.36 32.86
N LEU A 260 16.42 23.55 33.74
CA LEU A 260 16.39 24.68 34.67
C LEU A 260 17.55 24.62 35.67
N VAL A 261 17.89 23.42 36.15
CA VAL A 261 19.05 23.20 37.03
C VAL A 261 20.35 23.53 36.30
N LEU A 262 20.54 23.05 35.06
CA LEU A 262 21.70 23.39 34.23
C LEU A 262 21.83 24.92 34.02
N ALA A 263 20.73 25.59 33.69
CA ALA A 263 20.69 27.04 33.52
C ALA A 263 21.03 27.78 34.83
N ALA A 264 20.58 27.26 35.98
CA ALA A 264 20.88 27.85 37.29
C ALA A 264 22.36 27.69 37.71
N ILE A 265 23.04 26.64 37.23
CA ILE A 265 24.47 26.40 37.50
C ILE A 265 25.37 27.22 36.54
N GLY A 266 24.79 27.84 35.50
CA GLY A 266 25.47 28.81 34.63
C GLY A 266 26.32 28.19 33.53
N LEU A 267 25.93 27.01 33.02
CA LEU A 267 26.58 26.32 31.90
C LEU A 267 25.99 26.73 30.55
#